data_AF-A0A3B9PVN7-F1
#
_entry.id   AF-A0A3B9PVN7-F1
#
_cell.length_a   1.000
_cell.length_b   1.000
_cell.length_c   1.000
_cell.angle_alpha   90.00
_cell.angle_beta   90.00
_cell.angle_gamma   90.00
#
_symmetry.space_group_name_H-M   'P 1'
#
loop_
_entity.id
_entity.type
_entity.pdbx_description
1 polymer ?
#
loop_
_entity_poly.entity_id
_entity_poly.type
_entity_poly.pdbx_seq_one_letter_code
_entity_poly.pdbx_strand_id
1 'polypeptide(L)'
;MIIERLAKELGLKVSYVRATVELIDEGNTIPFIARYRKEVTGGMSDVVLRELEERLTYFRNLEERKQEVIRLIEEQGKLTEELREEILSADVLQRVEDLYKPYRQKKATRASKAREKGLEPLAVIIRLMEQTEGTPLEAAMPFVCHDPELIEAGKGAATAEEALAGAADIVAEGIAEDADLIQAVRKKTFEEGQLVSEAADPEESTVYDMYYDYSEALSKIPNHRVLAINRGEKEKKLKVKVKAPVESILNMLKKQVIRNEKSIFLELMEATVEDAYKRLMAPSIERELRNQLTERAEKDAVKVFDKNTESLLMTPPVKGARVLAIDPGYRTGCKVTVLDETGKLLAYTTIYPTEPKRDIAGATKTILALIEKYKANVIAIGNGTASRETEIFIADLIRQSGIKDLQYTIVNEAGASIYSASKLAAEEYPDLDVTTKGAMSIGRRLQDPLAELVKIPPRHIGVGQ
;
A
#
# COMPACT_ATOMS: atom_id res chain seq x y z
N MET A 1 16.53 7.96 23.29
CA MET A 1 16.39 8.45 21.91
C MET A 1 14.97 8.34 21.36
N ILE A 2 14.29 7.17 21.36
CA ILE A 2 12.94 7.04 20.77
C ILE A 2 11.93 8.02 21.39
N ILE A 3 11.86 8.12 22.72
CA ILE A 3 10.93 9.01 23.44
C ILE A 3 11.15 10.48 23.07
N GLU A 4 12.40 10.93 23.01
CA GLU A 4 12.75 12.32 22.67
C GLU A 4 12.39 12.65 21.22
N ARG A 5 12.62 11.70 20.31
CA ARG A 5 12.25 11.83 18.90
C ARG A 5 10.74 11.93 18.73
N LEU A 6 9.98 11.06 19.38
CA LEU A 6 8.50 11.10 19.40
C LEU A 6 7.99 12.43 19.98
N ALA A 7 8.57 12.88 21.09
CA ALA A 7 8.21 14.15 21.71
C ALA A 7 8.44 15.34 20.77
N LYS A 8 9.57 15.36 20.06
CA LYS A 8 9.88 16.40 19.07
C LYS A 8 8.94 16.35 17.86
N GLU A 9 8.68 15.16 17.32
CA GLU A 9 7.84 14.98 16.12
C GLU A 9 6.38 15.35 16.38
N LEU A 10 5.84 14.96 17.55
CA LEU A 10 4.45 15.22 17.92
C LEU A 10 4.25 16.56 18.65
N GLY A 11 5.33 17.31 18.93
CA GLY A 11 5.26 18.56 19.70
C GLY A 11 4.80 18.37 21.15
N LEU A 12 5.10 17.21 21.75
CA LEU A 12 4.65 16.82 23.09
C LEU A 12 5.78 16.93 24.13
N LYS A 13 5.41 17.01 25.41
CA LYS A 13 6.39 16.93 26.50
C LYS A 13 6.93 15.51 26.62
N VAL A 14 8.26 15.39 26.76
CA VAL A 14 8.97 14.10 26.93
C VAL A 14 8.39 13.27 28.08
N SER A 15 8.01 13.90 29.19
CA SER A 15 7.40 13.23 30.34
C SER A 15 6.07 12.53 29.99
N TYR A 16 5.24 13.17 29.17
CA TYR A 16 3.95 12.61 28.77
C TYR A 16 4.12 11.49 27.75
N VAL A 17 5.04 11.64 26.79
CA VAL A 17 5.36 10.57 25.84
C VAL A 17 5.89 9.34 26.57
N ARG A 18 6.79 9.53 27.55
CA ARG A 18 7.32 8.43 28.38
C ARG A 18 6.19 7.69 29.10
N ALA A 19 5.33 8.41 29.81
CA ALA A 19 4.20 7.80 30.53
C ALA A 19 3.24 7.05 29.58
N THR A 20 2.97 7.61 28.39
CA THR A 20 2.15 6.93 27.38
C THR A 20 2.81 5.63 26.89
N VAL A 21 4.12 5.66 26.60
CA VAL A 21 4.87 4.47 26.16
C VAL A 21 4.84 3.37 27.22
N GLU A 22 5.04 3.72 28.49
CA GLU A 22 4.96 2.77 29.62
C GLU A 22 3.57 2.12 29.69
N LEU A 23 2.50 2.89 29.55
CA LEU A 23 1.14 2.36 29.53
C LEU A 23 0.88 1.42 28.35
N ILE A 24 1.40 1.74 27.15
CA ILE A 24 1.29 0.87 25.97
C ILE A 24 2.06 -0.45 26.21
N ASP A 25 3.24 -0.38 26.81
CA ASP A 25 4.08 -1.55 27.10
C ASP A 25 3.47 -2.47 28.17
N GLU A 26 2.71 -1.90 29.10
CA GLU A 26 1.87 -2.64 30.05
C GLU A 26 0.66 -3.33 29.38
N GLY A 27 0.43 -3.13 28.09
CA GLY A 27 -0.67 -3.72 27.32
C GLY A 27 -1.99 -2.96 27.43
N ASN A 28 -1.97 -1.70 27.91
CA ASN A 28 -3.18 -0.89 27.96
C ASN A 28 -3.58 -0.46 26.54
N THR A 29 -4.88 -0.54 26.23
CA THR A 29 -5.40 -0.12 24.92
C THR A 29 -5.48 1.40 24.81
N ILE A 30 -5.38 1.93 23.58
CA ILE A 30 -5.52 3.38 23.34
C ILE A 30 -6.85 3.95 23.90
N PRO A 31 -8.02 3.31 23.72
CA PRO A 31 -9.26 3.79 24.34
C PRO A 31 -9.20 3.83 25.88
N PHE A 32 -8.52 2.85 26.51
CA PHE A 32 -8.34 2.84 27.96
C PHE A 32 -7.46 4.00 28.42
N ILE A 33 -6.33 4.23 27.75
CA ILE A 33 -5.39 5.32 28.06
C ILE A 33 -6.09 6.67 27.88
N ALA A 34 -6.74 6.88 26.72
CA ALA A 34 -7.46 8.11 26.40
C ALA A 34 -8.57 8.44 27.41
N ARG A 35 -9.20 7.42 28.01
CA ARG A 35 -10.32 7.62 28.94
C ARG A 35 -9.89 7.72 30.40
N TYR A 36 -8.99 6.84 30.85
CA TYR A 36 -8.70 6.62 32.27
C TYR A 36 -7.29 7.03 32.70
N ARG A 37 -6.46 7.51 31.77
CA ARG A 37 -5.07 7.93 32.03
C ARG A 37 -4.76 9.34 31.50
N LYS A 38 -5.78 10.19 31.36
CA LYS A 38 -5.64 11.56 30.81
C LYS A 38 -4.61 12.41 31.56
N GLU A 39 -4.61 12.37 32.88
CA GLU A 39 -3.73 13.24 33.66
C GLU A 39 -2.25 12.90 33.47
N VAL A 40 -1.93 11.61 33.43
CA VAL A 40 -0.55 11.12 33.26
C VAL A 40 -0.04 11.28 31.83
N THR A 41 -0.93 11.29 30.83
CA THR A 41 -0.57 11.54 29.42
C THR A 41 -0.70 13.01 29.01
N GLY A 42 -1.09 13.91 29.90
CA GLY A 42 -1.28 15.33 29.58
C GLY A 42 -2.51 15.62 28.72
N GLY A 43 -3.50 14.73 28.71
CA GLY A 43 -4.78 14.91 28.04
C GLY A 43 -4.75 14.68 26.54
N MET A 44 -3.80 13.87 26.03
CA MET A 44 -3.75 13.50 24.60
C MET A 44 -5.09 12.92 24.12
N SER A 45 -5.50 13.31 22.92
CA SER A 45 -6.63 12.67 22.24
C SER A 45 -6.26 11.25 21.81
N ASP A 46 -7.27 10.43 21.56
CA ASP A 46 -7.12 9.10 20.96
C ASP A 46 -6.41 9.15 19.61
N VAL A 47 -6.66 10.18 18.78
CA VAL A 47 -5.94 10.40 17.50
C VAL A 47 -4.43 10.53 17.73
N VAL A 48 -4.01 11.38 18.68
CA VAL A 48 -2.59 11.59 18.99
C VAL A 48 -1.97 10.33 19.60
N LEU A 49 -2.71 9.62 20.45
CA LEU A 49 -2.25 8.38 21.06
C LEU A 49 -2.03 7.26 20.03
N ARG A 50 -2.91 7.14 19.01
CA ARG A 50 -2.73 6.19 17.90
C ARG A 50 -1.53 6.56 17.04
N GLU A 51 -1.37 7.83 16.70
CA GLU A 51 -0.20 8.30 15.95
C GLU A 51 1.10 8.01 16.72
N LEU A 52 1.10 8.23 18.04
CA LEU A 52 2.22 7.89 18.91
C LEU A 52 2.53 6.38 18.89
N GLU A 53 1.52 5.52 18.99
CA GLU A 53 1.69 4.05 18.94
C GLU A 53 2.26 3.58 17.59
N GLU A 54 1.75 4.11 16.48
CA GLU A 54 2.27 3.82 15.13
C GLU A 54 3.74 4.22 14.99
N ARG A 55 4.08 5.44 15.43
CA ARG A 55 5.45 5.96 15.35
C ARG A 55 6.39 5.25 16.31
N LEU A 56 5.93 4.90 17.52
CA LEU A 56 6.67 4.09 18.47
C LEU A 56 7.03 2.73 17.87
N THR A 57 6.06 2.06 17.25
CA THR A 57 6.26 0.77 16.58
C THR A 57 7.29 0.90 15.45
N TYR A 58 7.15 1.92 14.60
CA TYR A 58 8.12 2.20 13.55
C TYR A 58 9.55 2.38 14.09
N PHE A 59 9.73 3.19 15.14
CA PHE A 59 11.05 3.43 15.71
C PHE A 59 11.65 2.22 16.42
N ARG A 60 10.83 1.38 17.03
CA ARG A 60 11.27 0.09 17.60
C ARG A 60 11.79 -0.83 16.50
N ASN A 61 11.02 -0.98 15.42
CA ASN A 61 11.43 -1.80 14.28
C ASN A 61 12.71 -1.28 13.61
N LEU A 62 12.86 0.05 13.52
CA LEU A 62 14.08 0.67 13.02
C LEU A 62 15.29 0.33 13.92
N GLU A 63 15.14 0.46 15.23
CA GLU A 63 16.22 0.20 16.18
C GLU A 63 16.60 -1.28 16.22
N GLU A 64 15.61 -2.18 16.21
CA GLU A 64 15.83 -3.61 16.08
C GLU A 64 16.61 -3.94 14.80
N ARG A 65 16.20 -3.36 13.67
CA ARG A 65 16.88 -3.58 12.40
C ARG A 65 18.31 -3.07 12.39
N LYS A 66 18.59 -1.91 13.00
CA LYS A 66 19.96 -1.40 13.17
C LYS A 66 20.84 -2.40 13.92
N GLN A 67 20.37 -2.91 15.05
CA GLN A 67 21.12 -3.88 15.86
C GLN A 67 21.34 -5.18 15.09
N GLU A 68 20.32 -5.66 14.37
CA GLU A 68 20.44 -6.85 13.52
C GLU A 68 21.50 -6.66 12.42
N VAL A 69 21.48 -5.53 11.71
CA VAL A 69 22.44 -5.21 10.65
C VAL A 69 23.86 -5.10 11.22
N ILE A 70 24.05 -4.42 12.36
CA ILE A 70 25.34 -4.33 13.04
C ILE A 70 25.88 -5.74 13.33
N ARG A 71 25.06 -6.61 13.94
CA ARG A 71 25.44 -8.00 14.23
C ARG A 71 25.83 -8.77 12.97
N LEU A 72 25.04 -8.66 11.90
CA LEU A 72 25.28 -9.38 10.63
C LEU A 72 26.58 -8.92 9.94
N ILE A 73 26.98 -7.66 10.10
CA ILE A 73 28.23 -7.13 9.55
C ILE A 73 29.42 -7.51 10.45
N GLU A 74 29.22 -7.50 11.76
CA GLU A 74 30.21 -7.94 12.75
C GLU A 74 30.57 -9.42 12.61
N GLU A 75 29.58 -10.29 12.39
CA GLU A 75 29.77 -11.72 12.10
C GLU A 75 30.64 -11.97 10.85
N GLN A 76 30.71 -11.01 9.92
CA GLN A 76 31.56 -11.06 8.73
C GLN A 76 32.97 -10.48 8.97
N GLY A 77 33.24 -9.92 10.15
CA GLY A 77 34.49 -9.24 10.48
C GLY A 77 34.71 -7.93 9.70
N LYS A 78 33.63 -7.30 9.21
CA LYS A 78 33.70 -6.11 8.34
C LYS A 78 33.17 -4.84 8.98
N LEU A 79 32.74 -4.90 10.25
CA LEU A 79 32.20 -3.74 10.94
C LEU A 79 33.34 -2.81 11.37
N THR A 80 33.36 -1.59 10.82
CA THR A 80 34.22 -0.51 11.30
C THR A 80 33.45 0.39 12.28
N GLU A 81 34.16 1.17 13.10
CA GLU A 81 33.49 2.07 14.04
C GLU A 81 32.74 3.18 13.29
N GLU A 82 33.28 3.67 12.17
CA GLU A 82 32.61 4.68 11.34
C GLU A 82 31.29 4.13 10.77
N LEU A 83 31.29 2.89 10.26
CA LEU A 83 30.09 2.25 9.73
C LEU A 83 29.06 2.00 10.83
N ARG A 84 29.51 1.62 12.02
CA ARG A 84 28.66 1.43 13.19
C ARG A 84 27.97 2.75 13.58
N GLU A 85 28.72 3.85 13.64
CA GLU A 85 28.17 5.18 13.91
C GLU A 85 27.18 5.63 12.81
N GLU A 86 27.48 5.37 11.54
CA GLU A 86 26.55 5.64 10.43
C GLU A 86 25.23 4.86 10.55
N ILE A 87 25.29 3.57 10.90
CA ILE A 87 24.07 2.76 11.09
C ILE A 87 23.26 3.26 12.29
N LEU A 88 23.93 3.57 13.42
CA LEU A 88 23.26 4.07 14.62
C LEU A 88 22.61 5.44 14.38
N SER A 89 23.26 6.31 13.61
CA SER A 89 22.75 7.64 13.28
C SER A 89 21.66 7.64 12.19
N ALA A 90 21.46 6.52 11.47
CA ALA A 90 20.46 6.45 10.41
C ALA A 90 19.03 6.72 10.92
N ASP A 91 18.38 7.74 10.35
CA ASP A 91 17.05 8.17 10.81
C ASP A 91 15.89 7.38 10.21
N VAL A 92 16.12 6.66 9.12
CA VAL A 92 15.10 5.93 8.38
C VAL A 92 15.60 4.54 8.00
N LEU A 93 14.66 3.59 7.96
CA LEU A 93 14.93 2.18 7.62
C LEU A 93 15.68 2.04 6.29
N GLN A 94 15.31 2.85 5.29
CA GLN A 94 15.92 2.79 3.97
C GLN A 94 17.43 3.05 4.02
N ARG A 95 17.92 3.99 4.85
CA ARG A 95 19.37 4.26 4.97
C ARG A 95 20.09 3.08 5.62
N VAL A 96 19.46 2.41 6.59
CA VAL A 96 20.01 1.18 7.20
C VAL A 96 20.13 0.08 6.16
N GLU A 97 19.12 -0.11 5.31
CA GLU A 97 19.18 -1.09 4.22
C GLU A 97 20.22 -0.75 3.15
N ASP A 98 20.37 0.53 2.81
CA ASP A 98 21.39 1.00 1.86
C ASP A 98 22.80 0.72 2.40
N LEU A 99 23.05 0.99 3.69
CA LEU A 99 24.33 0.70 4.37
C LEU A 99 24.60 -0.81 4.51
N TYR A 100 23.56 -1.62 4.67
CA TYR A 100 23.69 -3.07 4.77
C TYR A 100 23.90 -3.76 3.41
N LYS A 101 23.49 -3.12 2.31
CA LYS A 101 23.47 -3.69 0.96
C LYS A 101 24.80 -4.38 0.53
N PRO A 102 26.00 -3.83 0.80
CA PRO A 102 27.27 -4.48 0.46
C PRO A 102 27.53 -5.81 1.17
N TYR A 103 26.91 -6.00 2.35
CA TYR A 103 27.16 -7.13 3.26
C TYR A 103 26.10 -8.22 3.18
N ARG A 104 25.02 -7.98 2.43
CA ARG A 104 23.95 -8.96 2.25
C ARG A 104 24.48 -10.17 1.46
N GLN A 105 24.10 -11.38 1.87
CA GLN A 105 24.40 -12.58 1.08
C GLN A 105 23.72 -12.52 -0.30
N LYS A 106 24.49 -12.72 -1.37
CA LYS A 106 24.02 -12.61 -2.76
C LYS A 106 24.10 -13.97 -3.46
N LYS A 107 23.20 -14.16 -4.44
CA LYS A 107 23.37 -15.20 -5.46
C LYS A 107 24.58 -14.87 -6.33
N ALA A 108 25.14 -15.84 -7.04
CA ALA A 108 26.29 -15.64 -7.93
C ALA A 108 26.05 -14.47 -8.91
N THR A 109 26.81 -13.37 -8.75
CA THR A 109 26.78 -12.18 -9.59
C THR A 109 27.95 -12.18 -10.58
N ARG A 110 27.96 -11.26 -11.54
CA ARG A 110 29.14 -11.09 -12.41
C ARG A 110 30.37 -10.69 -11.60
N ALA A 111 30.20 -9.78 -10.64
CA ALA A 111 31.27 -9.40 -9.71
C ALA A 111 31.72 -10.57 -8.83
N SER A 112 30.81 -11.38 -8.28
CA SER A 112 31.23 -12.53 -7.45
C SER A 112 32.04 -13.54 -8.26
N LYS A 113 31.65 -13.81 -9.51
CA LYS A 113 32.42 -14.66 -10.44
C LYS A 113 33.79 -14.05 -10.76
N ALA A 114 33.85 -12.73 -10.97
CA ALA A 114 35.12 -12.04 -11.17
C ALA A 114 36.04 -12.08 -9.93
N ARG A 115 35.47 -12.04 -8.73
CA ARG A 115 36.21 -12.24 -7.46
C ARG A 115 36.75 -13.65 -7.34
N GLU A 116 35.96 -14.66 -7.70
CA GLU A 116 36.40 -16.06 -7.77
C GLU A 116 37.54 -16.27 -8.77
N LYS A 117 37.63 -15.44 -9.81
CA LYS A 117 38.76 -15.39 -10.76
C LYS A 117 39.98 -14.61 -10.25
N GLY A 118 39.95 -14.09 -9.04
CA GLY A 118 41.06 -13.33 -8.45
C GLY A 118 41.22 -11.91 -9.00
N LEU A 119 40.18 -11.32 -9.60
CA LEU A 119 40.25 -10.00 -10.26
C LEU A 119 40.03 -8.80 -9.30
N GLU A 120 39.81 -9.05 -8.01
CA GLU A 120 39.62 -7.99 -7.01
C GLU A 120 40.79 -6.99 -6.94
N PRO A 121 42.08 -7.38 -6.99
CA PRO A 121 43.17 -6.41 -6.95
C PRO A 121 43.20 -5.52 -8.20
N LEU A 122 42.85 -6.03 -9.39
CA LEU A 122 42.70 -5.22 -10.60
C LEU A 122 41.54 -4.22 -10.46
N ALA A 123 40.41 -4.63 -9.86
CA ALA A 123 39.29 -3.75 -9.58
C ALA A 123 39.68 -2.59 -8.63
N VAL A 124 40.52 -2.86 -7.63
CA VAL A 124 41.08 -1.83 -6.74
C VAL A 124 41.96 -0.84 -7.54
N ILE A 125 42.83 -1.33 -8.42
CA ILE A 125 43.67 -0.48 -9.28
C ILE A 125 42.81 0.44 -10.16
N ILE A 126 41.79 -0.13 -10.83
CA ILE A 126 40.85 0.63 -11.66
C ILE A 126 40.12 1.70 -10.83
N ARG A 127 39.65 1.35 -9.63
CA ARG A 127 38.93 2.26 -8.73
C ARG A 127 39.78 3.42 -8.21
N LEU A 128 41.06 3.19 -7.95
CA LEU A 128 41.99 4.24 -7.49
C LEU A 128 42.29 5.27 -8.57
N MET A 129 42.30 4.86 -9.85
CA MET A 129 42.55 5.73 -11.01
C MET A 129 43.89 6.50 -10.96
N GLU A 130 44.93 5.92 -10.35
CA GLU A 130 46.24 6.59 -10.18
C GLU A 130 47.18 6.43 -11.39
N GLN A 131 47.01 5.38 -12.19
CA GLN A 131 47.89 5.08 -13.33
C GLN A 131 47.61 6.00 -14.52
N THR A 132 48.63 6.68 -15.02
CA THR A 132 48.53 7.67 -16.13
C THR A 132 49.36 7.32 -17.36
N GLU A 133 50.14 6.24 -17.31
CA GLU A 133 50.99 5.76 -18.39
C GLU A 133 50.65 4.32 -18.78
N GLY A 134 50.83 3.98 -20.06
CA GLY A 134 50.48 2.67 -20.62
C GLY A 134 49.02 2.58 -21.08
N THR A 135 48.51 1.35 -21.17
CA THR A 135 47.12 1.05 -21.55
C THR A 135 46.41 0.21 -20.50
N PRO A 136 45.06 0.27 -20.39
CA PRO A 136 44.30 -0.62 -19.51
C PRO A 136 44.60 -2.10 -19.74
N LEU A 137 44.83 -2.51 -20.99
CA LEU A 137 45.16 -3.89 -21.33
C LEU A 137 46.49 -4.33 -20.74
N GLU A 138 47.52 -3.48 -20.82
CA GLU A 138 48.83 -3.75 -20.19
C GLU A 138 48.70 -3.88 -18.68
N ALA A 139 47.89 -3.03 -18.04
CA ALA A 139 47.64 -3.11 -16.60
C ALA A 139 46.88 -4.38 -16.18
N ALA A 140 46.11 -4.97 -17.10
CA ALA A 140 45.36 -6.20 -16.87
C ALA A 140 46.15 -7.49 -17.17
N MET A 141 47.25 -7.41 -17.94
CA MET A 141 48.08 -8.58 -18.28
C MET A 141 48.54 -9.40 -17.06
N PRO A 142 48.96 -8.80 -15.93
CA PRO A 142 49.35 -9.57 -14.74
C PRO A 142 48.23 -10.40 -14.11
N PHE A 143 46.98 -10.17 -14.50
CA PHE A 143 45.79 -10.83 -13.95
C PHE A 143 45.22 -11.90 -14.90
N VAL A 144 45.88 -12.15 -16.03
CA VAL A 144 45.50 -13.22 -16.96
C VAL A 144 45.93 -14.56 -16.37
N CYS A 145 44.99 -15.50 -16.34
CA CYS A 145 45.26 -16.87 -15.92
C CYS A 145 45.95 -17.63 -17.06
N HIS A 146 47.05 -18.32 -16.76
CA HIS A 146 47.74 -19.19 -17.72
C HIS A 146 47.48 -20.67 -17.50
N ASP A 147 46.72 -21.03 -16.45
CA ASP A 147 46.34 -22.41 -16.13
C ASP A 147 45.08 -22.81 -16.92
N PRO A 148 45.19 -23.76 -17.86
CA PRO A 148 44.05 -24.21 -18.67
C PRO A 148 42.93 -24.85 -17.85
N GLU A 149 43.23 -25.54 -16.73
CA GLU A 149 42.22 -26.17 -15.89
C GLU A 149 41.38 -25.13 -15.15
N LEU A 150 42.02 -24.04 -14.69
CA LEU A 150 41.30 -22.92 -14.07
C LEU A 150 40.47 -22.14 -15.08
N ILE A 151 40.93 -22.00 -16.32
CA ILE A 151 40.16 -21.38 -17.40
C ILE A 151 38.94 -22.23 -17.75
N GLU A 152 39.11 -23.54 -17.93
CA GLU A 152 38.01 -24.47 -18.25
C GLU A 152 36.98 -24.55 -17.11
N ALA A 153 37.44 -24.48 -15.86
CA ALA A 153 36.58 -24.41 -14.68
C ALA A 153 35.92 -23.03 -14.47
N GLY A 154 36.22 -22.02 -15.29
CA GLY A 154 35.69 -20.65 -15.18
C GLY A 154 36.23 -19.86 -14.00
N LYS A 155 37.36 -20.29 -13.42
CA LYS A 155 38.05 -19.71 -12.25
C LYS A 155 39.30 -18.89 -12.61
N GLY A 156 39.56 -18.69 -13.89
CA GLY A 156 40.59 -17.77 -14.38
C GLY A 156 40.05 -16.92 -15.53
N ALA A 157 40.60 -15.72 -15.72
CA ALA A 157 40.38 -14.93 -16.93
C ALA A 157 41.37 -15.36 -18.02
N ALA A 158 40.88 -15.71 -19.21
CA ALA A 158 41.70 -16.23 -20.30
C ALA A 158 42.44 -15.12 -21.07
N THR A 159 41.94 -13.88 -21.04
CA THR A 159 42.55 -12.73 -21.73
C THR A 159 42.54 -11.48 -20.87
N ALA A 160 43.34 -10.48 -21.24
CA ALA A 160 43.38 -9.19 -20.57
C ALA A 160 42.04 -8.43 -20.68
N GLU A 161 41.32 -8.58 -21.79
CA GLU A 161 39.97 -8.03 -21.98
C GLU A 161 38.98 -8.66 -21.00
N GLU A 162 39.05 -9.98 -20.80
CA GLU A 162 38.20 -10.67 -19.83
C GLU A 162 38.53 -10.24 -18.39
N ALA A 163 39.82 -10.06 -18.08
CA ALA A 163 40.26 -9.57 -16.78
C ALA A 163 39.75 -8.13 -16.52
N LEU A 164 39.86 -7.23 -17.50
CA LEU A 164 39.30 -5.88 -17.41
C LEU A 164 37.78 -5.87 -17.25
N ALA A 165 37.06 -6.67 -18.04
CA ALA A 165 35.61 -6.74 -17.96
C ALA A 165 35.15 -7.28 -16.59
N GLY A 166 35.82 -8.31 -16.07
CA GLY A 166 35.52 -8.86 -14.74
C GLY A 166 35.83 -7.86 -13.62
N ALA A 167 36.96 -7.15 -13.70
CA ALA A 167 37.30 -6.11 -12.74
C ALA A 167 36.32 -4.92 -12.80
N ALA A 168 35.88 -4.52 -14.00
CA ALA A 168 34.84 -3.51 -14.19
C ALA A 168 33.49 -3.96 -13.59
N ASP A 169 33.11 -5.24 -13.71
CA ASP A 169 31.91 -5.78 -13.05
C ASP A 169 31.99 -5.66 -11.52
N ILE A 170 33.17 -5.86 -10.91
CA ILE A 170 33.39 -5.65 -9.47
C ILE A 170 33.22 -4.17 -9.10
N VAL A 171 33.82 -3.27 -9.88
CA VAL A 171 33.72 -1.82 -9.65
C VAL A 171 32.27 -1.35 -9.82
N ALA A 172 31.55 -1.83 -10.84
CA ALA A 172 30.15 -1.50 -11.06
C ALA A 172 29.24 -1.92 -9.90
N GLU A 173 29.45 -3.13 -9.35
CA GLU A 173 28.74 -3.58 -8.15
C GLU A 173 29.06 -2.68 -6.94
N GLY A 174 30.33 -2.31 -6.75
CA GLY A 174 30.73 -1.39 -5.68
C GLY A 174 30.07 -0.01 -5.79
N ILE A 175 30.01 0.58 -6.98
CA ILE A 175 29.31 1.85 -7.24
C ILE A 175 27.81 1.72 -6.93
N ALA A 176 27.18 0.62 -7.36
CA ALA A 176 25.75 0.41 -7.18
C ALA A 176 25.33 0.06 -5.74
N GLU A 177 26.30 -0.14 -4.85
CA GLU A 177 26.12 -0.49 -3.44
C GLU A 177 26.57 0.59 -2.47
N ASP A 178 27.18 1.65 -2.98
CA ASP A 178 27.50 2.84 -2.21
C ASP A 178 26.21 3.55 -1.77
N ALA A 179 26.00 3.65 -0.46
CA ALA A 179 24.78 4.18 0.13
C ALA A 179 24.54 5.65 -0.24
N ASP A 180 25.61 6.45 -0.39
CA ASP A 180 25.51 7.86 -0.72
C ASP A 180 25.18 8.06 -2.20
N LEU A 181 25.78 7.27 -3.09
CA LEU A 181 25.44 7.29 -4.51
C LEU A 181 23.99 6.83 -4.73
N ILE A 182 23.54 5.76 -4.06
CA ILE A 182 22.15 5.30 -4.11
C ILE A 182 21.19 6.43 -3.69
N GLN A 183 21.48 7.07 -2.55
CA GLN A 183 20.66 8.17 -2.04
C GLN A 183 20.60 9.34 -3.02
N ALA A 184 21.73 9.71 -3.64
CA ALA A 184 21.81 10.78 -4.62
C ALA A 184 20.98 10.45 -5.88
N VAL A 185 21.11 9.23 -6.41
CA VAL A 185 20.34 8.80 -7.59
C VAL A 185 18.84 8.72 -7.28
N ARG A 186 18.46 8.19 -6.11
CA ARG A 186 17.07 8.15 -5.65
C ARG A 186 16.46 9.53 -5.58
N LYS A 187 17.15 10.47 -4.92
CA LYS A 187 16.71 11.87 -4.79
C LYS A 187 16.52 12.51 -6.16
N LYS A 188 17.53 12.41 -7.03
CA LYS A 188 17.50 12.98 -8.37
C LYS A 188 16.37 12.40 -9.22
N THR A 189 16.17 11.09 -9.15
CA THR A 189 15.07 10.40 -9.84
C THR A 189 13.72 10.86 -9.33
N PHE A 190 13.53 11.01 -8.02
CA PHE A 190 12.26 11.49 -7.45
C PHE A 190 11.94 12.95 -7.81
N GLU A 191 12.95 13.83 -7.82
CA GLU A 191 12.79 15.26 -8.08
C GLU A 191 12.49 15.55 -9.56
N GLU A 192 13.21 14.91 -10.48
CA GLU A 192 13.20 15.22 -11.91
C GLU A 192 12.55 14.12 -12.78
N GLY A 193 12.32 12.93 -12.23
CA GLY A 193 11.75 11.80 -12.95
C GLY A 193 10.23 11.86 -13.11
N GLN A 194 9.74 11.08 -14.07
CA GLN A 194 8.33 10.99 -14.42
C GLN A 194 7.82 9.55 -14.32
N LEU A 195 6.61 9.37 -13.80
CA LEU A 195 5.85 8.14 -13.99
C LEU A 195 5.23 8.18 -15.38
N VAL A 196 5.53 7.17 -16.19
CA VAL A 196 4.98 7.02 -17.54
C VAL A 196 4.11 5.76 -17.58
N SER A 197 2.94 5.87 -18.19
CA SER A 197 2.01 4.77 -18.40
C SER A 197 1.62 4.71 -19.88
N GLU A 198 1.66 3.50 -20.42
CA GLU A 198 1.33 3.17 -21.81
C GLU A 198 0.26 2.07 -21.87
N ALA A 199 -0.59 2.09 -22.90
CA ALA A 199 -1.53 1.00 -23.15
C ALA A 199 -0.79 -0.34 -23.37
N ALA A 200 -1.28 -1.41 -22.75
CA ALA A 200 -0.81 -2.75 -23.08
C ALA A 200 -1.27 -3.19 -24.47
N ASP A 201 -2.52 -2.85 -24.83
CA ASP A 201 -3.14 -2.99 -26.13
C ASP A 201 -3.82 -1.65 -26.51
N PRO A 202 -3.28 -0.89 -27.48
CA PRO A 202 -3.84 0.41 -27.87
C PRO A 202 -5.23 0.37 -28.52
N GLU A 203 -5.68 -0.79 -29.00
CA GLU A 203 -6.98 -0.92 -29.69
C GLU A 203 -8.12 -1.26 -28.72
N GLU A 204 -7.81 -1.73 -27.51
CA GLU A 204 -8.79 -2.06 -26.49
C GLU A 204 -9.20 -0.81 -25.71
N SER A 205 -10.48 -0.40 -25.75
CA SER A 205 -10.98 0.66 -24.86
C SER A 205 -11.34 0.07 -23.49
N THR A 206 -10.76 0.65 -22.44
CA THR A 206 -10.99 0.26 -21.05
C THR A 206 -11.29 1.48 -20.19
N VAL A 207 -11.57 1.26 -18.91
CA VAL A 207 -11.73 2.36 -17.93
C VAL A 207 -10.43 3.16 -17.70
N TYR A 208 -9.30 2.72 -18.29
CA TYR A 208 -7.98 3.34 -18.14
C TYR A 208 -7.53 4.14 -19.36
N ASP A 209 -8.42 4.43 -20.32
CA ASP A 209 -8.08 5.13 -21.58
C ASP A 209 -7.32 6.45 -21.35
N MET A 210 -7.64 7.17 -20.27
CA MET A 210 -6.92 8.41 -19.89
C MET A 210 -5.45 8.21 -19.49
N TYR A 211 -5.02 6.96 -19.29
CA TYR A 211 -3.67 6.56 -18.87
C TYR A 211 -2.88 5.82 -19.97
N TYR A 212 -3.39 5.78 -21.20
CA TYR A 212 -2.77 5.06 -22.33
C TYR A 212 -1.55 5.74 -22.93
N ASP A 213 -1.45 7.07 -22.80
CA ASP A 213 -0.25 7.86 -23.10
C ASP A 213 -0.15 8.95 -22.03
N TYR A 214 0.33 8.55 -20.86
CA TYR A 214 0.31 9.39 -19.67
C TYR A 214 1.71 9.57 -19.10
N SER A 215 2.06 10.80 -18.75
CA SER A 215 3.30 11.13 -18.06
C SER A 215 3.05 12.20 -17.01
N GLU A 216 3.53 11.96 -15.79
CA GLU A 216 3.47 12.95 -14.70
C GLU A 216 4.69 12.85 -13.78
N ALA A 217 5.12 13.99 -13.23
CA ALA A 217 6.27 14.04 -12.31
C ALA A 217 6.02 13.20 -11.04
N LEU A 218 7.01 12.39 -10.63
CA LEU A 218 6.90 11.52 -9.45
C LEU A 218 6.59 12.29 -8.17
N SER A 219 7.19 13.48 -8.02
CA SER A 219 6.98 14.34 -6.86
C SER A 219 5.58 14.97 -6.79
N LYS A 220 4.83 15.00 -7.90
CA LYS A 220 3.55 15.73 -8.02
C LYS A 220 2.33 14.86 -8.30
N ILE A 221 2.52 13.61 -8.72
CA ILE A 221 1.42 12.72 -9.07
C ILE A 221 0.42 12.55 -7.91
N PRO A 222 -0.89 12.79 -8.13
CA PRO A 222 -1.93 12.57 -7.12
C PRO A 222 -2.11 11.10 -6.74
N ASN A 223 -2.46 10.84 -5.47
CA ASN A 223 -2.61 9.48 -4.93
C ASN A 223 -3.64 8.62 -5.68
N HIS A 224 -4.81 9.18 -6.01
CA HIS A 224 -5.85 8.44 -6.75
C HIS A 224 -5.39 7.98 -8.15
N ARG A 225 -4.50 8.75 -8.81
CA ARG A 225 -3.93 8.35 -10.11
C ARG A 225 -2.90 7.24 -9.95
N VAL A 226 -2.09 7.29 -8.90
CA VAL A 226 -1.17 6.17 -8.58
C VAL A 226 -1.95 4.87 -8.43
N LEU A 227 -3.05 4.88 -7.66
CA LEU A 227 -3.90 3.69 -7.47
C LEU A 227 -4.54 3.22 -8.77
N ALA A 228 -5.08 4.13 -9.58
CA ALA A 228 -5.69 3.79 -10.87
C ALA A 228 -4.68 3.16 -11.84
N ILE A 229 -3.49 3.74 -11.95
CA ILE A 229 -2.40 3.25 -12.80
C ILE A 229 -1.93 1.87 -12.31
N ASN A 230 -1.72 1.69 -11.00
CA ASN A 230 -1.34 0.40 -10.42
C ASN A 230 -2.42 -0.68 -10.66
N ARG A 231 -3.69 -0.31 -10.59
CA ARG A 231 -4.82 -1.20 -10.89
C ARG A 231 -4.80 -1.62 -12.37
N GLY A 232 -4.65 -0.68 -13.28
CA GLY A 232 -4.55 -0.96 -14.72
C GLY A 232 -3.34 -1.84 -15.06
N GLU A 233 -2.20 -1.63 -14.39
CA GLU A 233 -1.03 -2.50 -14.53
C GLU A 233 -1.31 -3.93 -14.03
N LYS A 234 -1.92 -4.08 -12.85
CA LYS A 234 -2.29 -5.38 -12.28
C LYS A 234 -3.30 -6.15 -13.14
N GLU A 235 -4.24 -5.43 -13.77
CA GLU A 235 -5.21 -5.97 -14.72
C GLU A 235 -4.61 -6.17 -16.13
N LYS A 236 -3.29 -5.91 -16.31
CA LYS A 236 -2.54 -6.05 -17.57
C LYS A 236 -3.06 -5.16 -18.70
N LYS A 237 -3.70 -4.04 -18.37
CA LYS A 237 -4.20 -3.04 -19.32
C LYS A 237 -3.20 -1.91 -19.55
N LEU A 238 -2.32 -1.67 -18.58
CA LEU A 238 -1.26 -0.65 -18.66
C LEU A 238 0.12 -1.28 -18.49
N LYS A 239 1.12 -0.64 -19.08
CA LYS A 239 2.55 -0.86 -18.80
C LYS A 239 3.08 0.42 -18.15
N VAL A 240 3.71 0.29 -16.99
CA VAL A 240 4.11 1.45 -16.20
C VAL A 240 5.62 1.43 -15.98
N LYS A 241 6.26 2.58 -16.14
CA LYS A 241 7.70 2.75 -15.94
C LYS A 241 8.02 4.09 -15.29
N VAL A 242 9.17 4.16 -14.65
CA VAL A 242 9.78 5.42 -14.22
C VAL A 242 10.78 5.90 -15.27
N LYS A 243 10.48 7.04 -15.89
CA LYS A 243 11.42 7.74 -16.77
C LYS A 243 12.31 8.66 -15.95
N ALA A 244 13.50 8.19 -15.63
CA ALA A 244 14.52 8.94 -14.89
C ALA A 244 15.31 9.91 -15.79
N PRO A 245 15.87 11.01 -15.24
CA PRO A 245 16.75 11.94 -15.97
C PRO A 245 18.17 11.34 -16.14
N VAL A 246 18.29 10.32 -17.00
CA VAL A 246 19.49 9.49 -17.13
C VAL A 246 20.78 10.29 -17.32
N GLU A 247 20.81 11.24 -18.26
CA GLU A 247 22.02 12.04 -18.52
C GLU A 247 22.47 12.86 -17.30
N SER A 248 21.52 13.49 -16.62
CA SER A 248 21.74 14.28 -15.40
C SER A 248 22.34 13.40 -14.28
N ILE A 249 21.81 12.19 -14.12
CA ILE A 249 22.28 11.21 -13.14
C ILE A 249 23.68 10.70 -13.49
N LEU A 250 23.93 10.32 -14.74
CA LEU A 250 25.24 9.82 -15.17
C LEU A 250 26.33 10.88 -15.00
N ASN A 251 26.05 12.15 -15.35
CA ASN A 251 27.00 13.25 -15.14
C ASN A 251 27.32 13.45 -13.66
N MET A 252 26.32 13.35 -12.78
CA MET A 252 26.51 13.44 -11.34
C MET A 252 27.37 12.28 -10.81
N LEU A 253 27.04 11.03 -11.20
CA LEU A 253 27.79 9.85 -10.78
C LEU A 253 29.24 9.89 -11.27
N LYS A 254 29.46 10.23 -12.55
CA LYS A 254 30.80 10.40 -13.12
C LYS A 254 31.61 11.41 -12.31
N LYS A 255 31.04 12.57 -11.96
CA LYS A 255 31.70 13.59 -11.14
C LYS A 255 32.06 13.11 -9.73
N GLN A 256 31.28 12.20 -9.15
CA GLN A 256 31.52 11.67 -7.80
C GLN A 256 32.50 10.50 -7.80
N VAL A 257 32.51 9.68 -8.85
CA VAL A 257 33.31 8.45 -8.95
C VAL A 257 34.67 8.70 -9.59
N ILE A 258 34.75 9.53 -10.64
CA ILE A 258 35.97 9.77 -11.40
C ILE A 258 36.85 10.77 -10.64
N ARG A 259 37.98 10.28 -10.12
CA ARG A 259 38.92 11.07 -9.30
C ARG A 259 40.05 11.69 -10.11
N ASN A 260 40.37 11.12 -11.26
CA ASN A 260 41.51 11.53 -12.09
C ASN A 260 41.21 11.33 -13.58
N GLU A 261 41.00 12.43 -14.29
CA GLU A 261 40.74 12.44 -15.75
C GLU A 261 41.98 12.07 -16.59
N LYS A 262 43.18 12.07 -16.01
CA LYS A 262 44.41 11.67 -16.72
C LYS A 262 44.68 10.16 -16.64
N SER A 263 43.82 9.42 -15.94
CA SER A 263 43.99 7.98 -15.75
C SER A 263 43.84 7.23 -17.06
N ILE A 264 44.65 6.18 -17.26
CA ILE A 264 44.50 5.26 -18.39
C ILE A 264 43.13 4.56 -18.39
N PHE A 265 42.48 4.47 -17.21
CA PHE A 265 41.18 3.82 -17.03
C PHE A 265 39.97 4.75 -17.21
N LEU A 266 40.15 6.00 -17.65
CA LEU A 266 39.05 6.98 -17.73
C LEU A 266 37.85 6.44 -18.53
N GLU A 267 38.06 6.04 -19.78
CA GLU A 267 36.99 5.54 -20.65
C GLU A 267 36.31 4.29 -20.07
N LEU A 268 37.11 3.38 -19.49
CA LEU A 268 36.60 2.18 -18.82
C LEU A 268 35.73 2.55 -17.61
N MET A 269 36.16 3.51 -16.79
CA MET A 269 35.42 3.97 -15.62
C MET A 269 34.11 4.65 -16.02
N GLU A 270 34.11 5.47 -17.08
CA GLU A 270 32.89 6.08 -17.60
C GLU A 270 31.86 5.03 -18.04
N ALA A 271 32.30 4.02 -18.78
CA ALA A 271 31.45 2.90 -19.19
C ALA A 271 30.97 2.08 -17.97
N THR A 272 31.84 1.91 -16.96
CA THR A 272 31.51 1.19 -15.73
C THR A 272 30.46 1.91 -14.90
N VAL A 273 30.54 3.24 -14.77
CA VAL A 273 29.52 4.07 -14.10
C VAL A 273 28.18 3.95 -14.83
N GLU A 274 28.19 3.98 -16.17
CA GLU A 274 26.99 3.84 -16.96
C GLU A 274 26.32 2.47 -16.80
N ASP A 275 27.11 1.39 -16.82
CA ASP A 275 26.63 0.03 -16.56
C ASP A 275 26.11 -0.12 -15.12
N ALA A 276 26.84 0.37 -14.11
CA ALA A 276 26.41 0.34 -12.71
C ALA A 276 25.04 1.00 -12.54
N TYR A 277 24.85 2.18 -13.14
CA TYR A 277 23.56 2.86 -13.10
C TYR A 277 22.47 2.06 -13.83
N LYS A 278 22.66 1.77 -15.12
CA LYS A 278 21.61 1.19 -15.98
C LYS A 278 21.21 -0.21 -15.54
N ARG A 279 22.17 -1.06 -15.19
CA ARG A 279 21.95 -2.48 -14.89
C ARG A 279 21.56 -2.72 -13.44
N LEU A 280 22.14 -1.97 -12.49
CA LEU A 280 22.03 -2.28 -11.07
C LEU A 280 21.22 -1.24 -10.28
N MET A 281 21.51 0.06 -10.44
CA MET A 281 20.86 1.11 -9.65
C MET A 281 19.45 1.45 -10.14
N ALA A 282 19.28 1.73 -11.44
CA ALA A 282 18.02 2.21 -12.01
C ALA A 282 16.85 1.24 -11.77
N PRO A 283 16.97 -0.09 -12.02
CA PRO A 283 15.86 -1.01 -11.75
C PRO A 283 15.52 -1.14 -10.27
N SER A 284 16.51 -0.98 -9.38
CA SER A 284 16.29 -1.03 -7.94
C SER A 284 15.56 0.22 -7.45
N ILE A 285 15.99 1.39 -7.90
CA ILE A 285 15.43 2.68 -7.51
C ILE A 285 14.04 2.86 -8.10
N GLU A 286 13.79 2.41 -9.33
CA GLU A 286 12.45 2.41 -9.91
C GLU A 286 11.45 1.62 -9.05
N ARG A 287 11.79 0.38 -8.66
CA ARG A 287 10.94 -0.43 -7.77
C ARG A 287 10.70 0.26 -6.43
N GLU A 288 11.75 0.83 -5.86
CA GLU A 288 11.67 1.53 -4.59
C GLU A 288 10.72 2.74 -4.65
N LEU A 289 10.87 3.59 -5.67
CA LEU A 289 10.03 4.77 -5.85
C LEU A 289 8.57 4.40 -6.17
N ARG A 290 8.35 3.34 -6.96
CA ARG A 290 7.00 2.80 -7.22
C ARG A 290 6.34 2.30 -5.93
N ASN A 291 7.09 1.61 -5.07
CA ASN A 291 6.59 1.17 -3.76
C ASN A 291 6.28 2.37 -2.85
N GLN A 292 7.16 3.37 -2.76
CA GLN A 292 6.92 4.58 -1.98
C GLN A 292 5.66 5.34 -2.43
N LEU A 293 5.46 5.48 -3.74
CA LEU A 293 4.23 6.10 -4.28
C LEU A 293 2.98 5.29 -3.91
N THR A 294 3.09 3.96 -3.95
CA THR A 294 1.99 3.04 -3.61
C THR A 294 1.64 3.15 -2.12
N GLU A 295 2.63 3.05 -1.22
CA GLU A 295 2.43 3.20 0.22
C GLU A 295 1.82 4.56 0.57
N ARG A 296 2.31 5.63 -0.05
CA ARG A 296 1.75 6.99 0.13
C ARG A 296 0.28 7.05 -0.29
N ALA A 297 -0.05 6.46 -1.44
CA ALA A 297 -1.40 6.50 -1.98
C ALA A 297 -2.37 5.61 -1.19
N GLU A 298 -1.95 4.43 -0.77
CA GLU A 298 -2.74 3.52 0.07
C GLU A 298 -2.99 4.13 1.45
N LYS A 299 -1.98 4.74 2.08
CA LYS A 299 -2.14 5.40 3.38
C LYS A 299 -3.17 6.53 3.33
N ASP A 300 -3.19 7.29 2.23
CA ASP A 300 -4.16 8.35 2.02
C ASP A 300 -5.59 7.80 1.77
N ALA A 301 -5.72 6.77 0.94
CA ALA A 301 -6.99 6.09 0.71
C ALA A 301 -7.57 5.49 2.00
N VAL A 302 -6.74 4.86 2.83
CA VAL A 302 -7.14 4.31 4.14
C VAL A 302 -7.68 5.38 5.06
N LYS A 303 -7.12 6.60 5.08
CA LYS A 303 -7.67 7.71 5.88
C LYS A 303 -9.08 8.11 5.43
N VAL A 304 -9.34 8.09 4.12
CA VAL A 304 -10.68 8.34 3.57
C VAL A 304 -11.64 7.23 3.99
N PHE A 305 -11.20 5.97 3.90
CA PHE A 305 -12.00 4.81 4.30
C PHE A 305 -12.31 4.81 5.80
N ASP A 306 -11.34 5.19 6.64
CA ASP A 306 -11.51 5.33 8.08
C ASP A 306 -12.59 6.36 8.41
N LYS A 307 -12.48 7.57 7.84
CA LYS A 307 -13.48 8.64 8.03
C LYS A 307 -14.89 8.23 7.55
N ASN A 308 -14.97 7.54 6.41
CA ASN A 308 -16.23 7.06 5.88
C ASN A 308 -16.83 5.95 6.77
N THR A 309 -15.99 5.08 7.32
CA THR A 309 -16.40 4.02 8.26
C THR A 309 -16.90 4.64 9.55
N GLU A 310 -16.18 5.59 10.13
CA GLU A 310 -16.61 6.32 11.33
C GLU A 310 -17.97 6.98 11.11
N SER A 311 -18.12 7.72 10.00
CA SER A 311 -19.38 8.40 9.66
C SER A 311 -20.55 7.43 9.55
N LEU A 312 -20.32 6.26 8.96
CA LEU A 312 -21.35 5.23 8.82
C LEU A 312 -21.70 4.59 10.17
N LEU A 313 -20.72 4.24 10.99
CA LEU A 313 -20.92 3.63 12.31
C LEU A 313 -21.58 4.61 13.31
N MET A 314 -21.29 5.90 13.18
CA MET A 314 -21.82 6.95 14.05
C MET A 314 -23.15 7.53 13.57
N THR A 315 -23.76 6.95 12.54
CA THR A 315 -25.08 7.38 12.07
C THR A 315 -26.13 7.19 13.19
N PRO A 316 -26.94 8.21 13.52
CA PRO A 316 -27.89 8.11 14.61
C PRO A 316 -28.96 7.01 14.39
N PRO A 317 -29.28 6.21 15.43
CA PRO A 317 -30.30 5.16 15.35
C PRO A 317 -31.72 5.73 15.28
N VAL A 318 -32.60 5.13 14.47
CA VAL A 318 -34.03 5.48 14.42
C VAL A 318 -34.81 4.66 15.44
N LYS A 319 -35.01 5.24 16.64
CA LYS A 319 -35.68 4.57 17.76
C LYS A 319 -37.18 4.39 17.51
N GLY A 320 -37.71 3.22 17.91
CA GLY A 320 -39.15 2.91 17.84
C GLY A 320 -39.67 2.70 16.41
N ALA A 321 -38.80 2.60 15.42
CA ALA A 321 -39.18 2.34 14.04
C ALA A 321 -39.59 0.87 13.85
N ARG A 322 -40.80 0.66 13.34
CA ARG A 322 -41.24 -0.62 12.75
C ARG A 322 -40.95 -0.56 11.27
N VAL A 323 -39.91 -1.27 10.86
CA VAL A 323 -39.31 -1.08 9.53
C VAL A 323 -39.85 -2.11 8.56
N LEU A 324 -40.33 -1.65 7.40
CA LEU A 324 -40.47 -2.49 6.22
C LEU A 324 -39.19 -2.31 5.38
N ALA A 325 -38.32 -3.31 5.35
CA ALA A 325 -37.07 -3.24 4.62
C ALA A 325 -37.16 -3.95 3.27
N ILE A 326 -36.62 -3.32 2.25
CA ILE A 326 -36.64 -3.76 0.86
C ILE A 326 -35.21 -3.86 0.36
N ASP A 327 -34.81 -5.08 -0.01
CA ASP A 327 -33.60 -5.36 -0.78
C ASP A 327 -33.97 -5.39 -2.28
N PRO A 328 -33.61 -4.36 -3.07
CA PRO A 328 -34.05 -4.23 -4.46
C PRO A 328 -33.47 -5.31 -5.38
N GLY A 329 -34.19 -5.60 -6.47
CA GLY A 329 -33.69 -6.51 -7.48
C GLY A 329 -34.61 -6.67 -8.68
N TYR A 330 -34.02 -6.83 -9.86
CA TYR A 330 -34.74 -7.03 -11.12
C TYR A 330 -35.29 -8.47 -11.24
N ARG A 331 -34.49 -9.39 -11.78
CA ARG A 331 -34.91 -10.76 -12.14
C ARG A 331 -35.39 -11.59 -10.94
N THR A 332 -34.74 -11.45 -9.79
CA THR A 332 -35.08 -12.21 -8.58
C THR A 332 -36.13 -11.51 -7.71
N GLY A 333 -36.66 -10.35 -8.14
CA GLY A 333 -37.60 -9.53 -7.38
C GLY A 333 -36.96 -8.78 -6.21
N CYS A 334 -37.74 -7.92 -5.57
CA CYS A 334 -37.33 -7.22 -4.35
C CYS A 334 -37.74 -8.03 -3.11
N LYS A 335 -36.82 -8.24 -2.18
CA LYS A 335 -37.07 -9.03 -0.96
C LYS A 335 -37.56 -8.06 0.08
N VAL A 336 -38.67 -8.40 0.72
CA VAL A 336 -39.34 -7.53 1.68
C VAL A 336 -39.32 -8.23 3.01
N THR A 337 -38.90 -7.51 4.05
CA THR A 337 -38.98 -7.97 5.44
C THR A 337 -39.66 -6.91 6.28
N VAL A 338 -40.35 -7.34 7.34
CA VAL A 338 -40.98 -6.45 8.31
C VAL A 338 -40.37 -6.74 9.67
N LEU A 339 -39.84 -5.70 10.31
CA LEU A 339 -39.19 -5.75 11.60
C LEU A 339 -40.02 -4.98 12.64
N ASP A 340 -40.11 -5.50 13.85
CA ASP A 340 -40.61 -4.73 15.00
C ASP A 340 -39.56 -3.72 15.50
N GLU A 341 -39.92 -2.92 16.51
CA GLU A 341 -39.07 -1.87 17.09
C GLU A 341 -37.77 -2.37 17.72
N THR A 342 -37.66 -3.69 17.96
CA THR A 342 -36.47 -4.35 18.51
C THR A 342 -35.61 -5.04 17.43
N GLY A 343 -36.06 -4.98 16.17
CA GLY A 343 -35.40 -5.61 15.03
C GLY A 343 -35.74 -7.09 14.85
N LYS A 344 -36.78 -7.59 15.52
CA LYS A 344 -37.28 -8.97 15.35
C LYS A 344 -38.06 -9.07 14.04
N LEU A 345 -37.82 -10.14 13.28
CA LEU A 345 -38.56 -10.43 12.05
C LEU A 345 -40.02 -10.80 12.37
N LEU A 346 -40.96 -10.08 11.74
CA LEU A 346 -42.40 -10.33 11.82
C LEU A 346 -42.97 -11.00 10.57
N ALA A 347 -42.45 -10.63 9.40
CA ALA A 347 -42.86 -11.20 8.11
C ALA A 347 -41.78 -11.00 7.06
N TYR A 348 -41.81 -11.83 6.02
CA TYR A 348 -41.00 -11.66 4.83
C TYR A 348 -41.76 -12.14 3.59
N THR A 349 -41.42 -11.58 2.44
CA THR A 349 -41.99 -11.96 1.14
C THR A 349 -41.09 -11.47 0.00
N THR A 350 -41.48 -11.75 -1.24
CA THR A 350 -40.83 -11.22 -2.44
C THR A 350 -41.88 -10.56 -3.34
N ILE A 351 -41.60 -9.34 -3.77
CA ILE A 351 -42.44 -8.59 -4.71
C ILE A 351 -41.67 -8.33 -6.01
N TYR A 352 -42.38 -7.97 -7.08
CA TYR A 352 -41.78 -7.76 -8.40
C TYR A 352 -42.21 -6.42 -9.03
N PRO A 353 -41.92 -5.27 -8.40
CA PRO A 353 -42.34 -3.97 -8.91
C PRO A 353 -41.55 -3.53 -10.15
N THR A 354 -40.36 -4.08 -10.39
CA THR A 354 -39.46 -3.69 -11.48
C THR A 354 -39.49 -4.69 -12.63
N GLU A 355 -38.87 -4.32 -13.76
CA GLU A 355 -38.61 -5.23 -14.88
C GLU A 355 -37.83 -6.48 -14.41
N PRO A 356 -38.08 -7.66 -15.01
CA PRO A 356 -38.90 -7.90 -16.22
C PRO A 356 -40.38 -8.18 -15.94
N LYS A 357 -40.80 -8.34 -14.68
CA LYS A 357 -42.19 -8.75 -14.36
C LYS A 357 -43.13 -7.55 -14.15
N ARG A 358 -42.62 -6.48 -13.53
CA ARG A 358 -43.31 -5.19 -13.35
C ARG A 358 -44.76 -5.32 -12.83
N ASP A 359 -44.96 -6.19 -11.84
CA ASP A 359 -46.23 -6.41 -11.16
C ASP A 359 -46.46 -5.33 -10.09
N ILE A 360 -46.72 -4.11 -10.55
CA ILE A 360 -46.93 -2.93 -9.70
C ILE A 360 -48.16 -3.12 -8.80
N ALA A 361 -49.28 -3.59 -9.36
CA ALA A 361 -50.54 -3.75 -8.61
C ALA A 361 -50.42 -4.80 -7.50
N GLY A 362 -49.80 -5.95 -7.79
CA GLY A 362 -49.56 -7.01 -6.80
C GLY A 362 -48.58 -6.57 -5.71
N ALA A 363 -47.51 -5.86 -6.09
CA ALA A 363 -46.54 -5.30 -5.15
C ALA A 363 -47.20 -4.27 -4.21
N THR A 364 -47.99 -3.34 -4.75
CA THR A 364 -48.70 -2.32 -3.96
C THR A 364 -49.65 -2.95 -2.95
N LYS A 365 -50.48 -3.92 -3.39
CA LYS A 365 -51.41 -4.62 -2.50
C LYS A 365 -50.68 -5.31 -1.35
N THR A 366 -49.58 -5.98 -1.65
CA THR A 366 -48.77 -6.70 -0.66
C THR A 366 -48.14 -5.74 0.35
N ILE A 367 -47.51 -4.66 -0.11
CA ILE A 367 -46.85 -3.67 0.76
C ILE A 367 -47.86 -2.99 1.70
N LEU A 368 -49.01 -2.54 1.18
CA LEU A 368 -50.04 -1.91 2.00
C LEU A 368 -50.61 -2.87 3.06
N ALA A 369 -50.83 -4.14 2.71
CA ALA A 369 -51.30 -5.15 3.66
C ALA A 369 -50.27 -5.41 4.78
N LEU A 370 -48.97 -5.42 4.47
CA LEU A 370 -47.91 -5.56 5.47
C LEU A 370 -47.83 -4.34 6.40
N ILE A 371 -47.89 -3.14 5.83
CA ILE A 371 -47.90 -1.88 6.58
C ILE A 371 -49.07 -1.85 7.55
N GLU A 372 -50.29 -2.15 7.08
CA GLU A 372 -51.48 -2.12 7.92
C GLU A 372 -51.45 -3.17 9.02
N LYS A 373 -51.04 -4.41 8.70
CA LYS A 373 -51.01 -5.53 9.65
C LYS A 373 -50.00 -5.33 10.76
N TYR A 374 -48.78 -4.89 10.42
CA TYR A 374 -47.68 -4.81 11.36
C TYR A 374 -47.42 -3.39 11.89
N LYS A 375 -48.17 -2.40 11.39
CA LYS A 375 -48.04 -0.97 11.72
C LYS A 375 -46.63 -0.45 11.40
N ALA A 376 -46.07 -0.88 10.27
CA ALA A 376 -44.79 -0.36 9.80
C ALA A 376 -44.92 1.14 9.53
N ASN A 377 -43.98 1.94 10.05
CA ASN A 377 -44.01 3.39 9.97
C ASN A 377 -42.89 3.97 9.10
N VAL A 378 -41.89 3.15 8.73
CA VAL A 378 -40.81 3.55 7.83
C VAL A 378 -40.45 2.43 6.87
N ILE A 379 -40.10 2.81 5.64
CA ILE A 379 -39.61 1.90 4.60
C ILE A 379 -38.11 2.13 4.39
N ALA A 380 -37.29 1.09 4.60
CA ALA A 380 -35.86 1.13 4.30
C ALA A 380 -35.60 0.48 2.94
N ILE A 381 -34.91 1.16 2.03
CA ILE A 381 -34.59 0.64 0.69
C ILE A 381 -33.07 0.52 0.55
N GLY A 382 -32.57 -0.66 0.18
CA GLY A 382 -31.15 -0.85 -0.15
C GLY A 382 -30.71 0.00 -1.34
N ASN A 383 -29.48 0.49 -1.33
CA ASN A 383 -28.92 1.34 -2.41
C ASN A 383 -28.28 0.54 -3.55
N GLY A 384 -28.61 -0.74 -3.70
CA GLY A 384 -28.06 -1.64 -4.69
C GLY A 384 -28.69 -1.58 -6.08
N THR A 385 -28.63 -2.73 -6.74
CA THR A 385 -29.17 -2.92 -8.09
C THR A 385 -30.68 -2.77 -8.09
N ALA A 386 -31.24 -1.99 -9.02
CA ALA A 386 -32.67 -1.66 -9.11
C ALA A 386 -33.20 -0.72 -8.01
N SER A 387 -32.34 -0.17 -7.15
CA SER A 387 -32.75 0.71 -6.04
C SER A 387 -33.54 1.94 -6.50
N ARG A 388 -33.13 2.57 -7.61
CA ARG A 388 -33.79 3.74 -8.18
C ARG A 388 -35.22 3.44 -8.64
N GLU A 389 -35.42 2.31 -9.34
CA GLU A 389 -36.74 1.90 -9.80
C GLU A 389 -37.65 1.50 -8.63
N THR A 390 -37.09 0.83 -7.62
CA THR A 390 -37.81 0.52 -6.39
C THR A 390 -38.18 1.78 -5.61
N GLU A 391 -37.29 2.78 -5.53
CA GLU A 391 -37.55 4.07 -4.89
C GLU A 391 -38.72 4.80 -5.57
N ILE A 392 -38.72 4.89 -6.90
CA ILE A 392 -39.82 5.51 -7.66
C ILE A 392 -41.15 4.83 -7.33
N PHE A 393 -41.17 3.49 -7.34
CA PHE A 393 -42.35 2.71 -7.00
C PHE A 393 -42.85 3.00 -5.57
N ILE A 394 -41.96 3.03 -4.58
CA ILE A 394 -42.32 3.29 -3.17
C ILE A 394 -42.79 4.74 -2.98
N ALA A 395 -42.14 5.71 -3.61
CA ALA A 395 -42.54 7.11 -3.54
C ALA A 395 -43.95 7.33 -4.10
N ASP A 396 -44.27 6.70 -5.24
CA ASP A 396 -45.61 6.77 -5.82
C ASP A 396 -46.65 6.03 -4.96
N LEU A 397 -46.30 4.88 -4.39
CA LEU A 397 -47.16 4.14 -3.45
C LEU A 397 -47.53 4.99 -2.24
N ILE A 398 -46.55 5.63 -1.60
CA ILE A 398 -46.79 6.48 -0.43
C ILE A 398 -47.74 7.62 -0.80
N ARG A 399 -47.48 8.32 -1.92
CA ARG A 399 -48.31 9.42 -2.41
C ARG A 399 -49.76 9.00 -2.64
N GLN A 400 -49.98 7.80 -3.19
CA GLN A 400 -51.33 7.29 -3.51
C GLN A 400 -52.05 6.67 -2.30
N SER A 401 -51.31 6.15 -1.32
CA SER A 401 -51.90 5.43 -0.17
C SER A 401 -52.68 6.31 0.79
N GLY A 402 -52.35 7.62 0.86
CA GLY A 402 -52.91 8.54 1.85
C GLY A 402 -52.53 8.23 3.30
N ILE A 403 -51.60 7.29 3.54
CA ILE A 403 -51.10 6.97 4.88
C ILE A 403 -50.27 8.13 5.39
N LYS A 404 -50.79 8.82 6.42
CA LYS A 404 -50.07 9.90 7.08
C LYS A 404 -48.84 9.35 7.80
N ASP A 405 -47.76 10.11 7.78
CA ASP A 405 -46.50 9.85 8.49
C ASP A 405 -45.69 8.63 8.03
N LEU A 406 -46.09 7.96 6.94
CA LEU A 406 -45.27 6.92 6.32
C LEU A 406 -44.11 7.56 5.52
N GLN A 407 -42.89 7.22 5.88
CA GLN A 407 -41.68 7.73 5.25
C GLN A 407 -40.85 6.59 4.64
N TYR A 408 -39.97 6.94 3.70
CA TYR A 408 -38.94 6.02 3.22
C TYR A 408 -37.56 6.66 3.33
N THR A 409 -36.53 5.81 3.37
CA THR A 409 -35.14 6.24 3.27
C THR A 409 -34.31 5.21 2.54
N ILE A 410 -33.23 5.68 1.93
CA ILE A 410 -32.21 4.83 1.33
C ILE A 410 -31.20 4.44 2.39
N VAL A 411 -30.79 3.17 2.39
CA VAL A 411 -29.84 2.59 3.35
C VAL A 411 -28.72 1.92 2.56
N ASN A 412 -27.47 2.13 2.99
CA ASN A 412 -26.33 1.44 2.42
C ASN A 412 -26.48 -0.07 2.65
N GLU A 413 -26.49 -0.87 1.58
CA GLU A 413 -26.59 -2.34 1.64
C GLU A 413 -25.23 -3.04 1.58
N ALA A 414 -24.13 -2.31 1.42
CA ALA A 414 -22.80 -2.88 1.31
C ALA A 414 -22.48 -3.79 2.51
N GLY A 415 -22.01 -5.00 2.21
CA GLY A 415 -21.76 -6.03 3.22
C GLY A 415 -23.00 -6.80 3.70
N ALA A 416 -24.22 -6.44 3.30
CA ALA A 416 -25.43 -7.20 3.67
C ALA A 416 -25.41 -8.62 3.08
N SER A 417 -24.89 -8.77 1.86
CA SER A 417 -24.66 -10.07 1.21
C SER A 417 -23.56 -10.90 1.90
N ILE A 418 -22.54 -10.23 2.46
CA ILE A 418 -21.48 -10.88 3.22
C ILE A 418 -22.01 -11.35 4.58
N TYR A 419 -22.80 -10.52 5.26
CA TYR A 419 -23.49 -10.91 6.49
C TYR A 419 -24.42 -12.09 6.24
N SER A 420 -25.29 -12.01 5.23
CA SER A 420 -26.32 -13.04 5.02
C SER A 420 -25.77 -14.42 4.69
N ALA A 421 -24.59 -14.48 4.06
CA ALA A 421 -23.86 -15.72 3.78
C ALA A 421 -22.87 -16.11 4.89
N SER A 422 -22.80 -15.36 5.99
CA SER A 422 -21.86 -15.60 7.10
C SER A 422 -22.33 -16.75 8.01
N LYS A 423 -21.36 -17.35 8.73
CA LYS A 423 -21.66 -18.32 9.79
C LYS A 423 -22.53 -17.72 10.90
N LEU A 424 -22.27 -16.47 11.29
CA LEU A 424 -23.04 -15.76 12.31
C LEU A 424 -24.52 -15.66 11.91
N ALA A 425 -24.82 -15.28 10.66
CA ALA A 425 -26.21 -15.19 10.20
C ALA A 425 -26.87 -16.57 10.01
N ALA A 426 -26.08 -17.63 9.80
CA ALA A 426 -26.58 -19.01 9.81
C ALA A 426 -26.94 -19.47 11.24
N GLU A 427 -26.17 -19.04 12.25
CA GLU A 427 -26.44 -19.30 13.67
C GLU A 427 -27.63 -18.49 14.19
N GLU A 428 -27.73 -17.19 13.85
CA GLU A 428 -28.84 -16.33 14.26
C GLU A 428 -30.18 -16.75 13.60
N TYR A 429 -30.15 -17.20 12.34
CA TYR A 429 -31.34 -17.55 11.56
C TYR A 429 -31.14 -18.81 10.69
N PRO A 430 -31.17 -20.03 11.27
CA PRO A 430 -30.90 -21.26 10.52
C PRO A 430 -31.91 -21.53 9.41
N ASP A 431 -33.19 -21.22 9.65
CA ASP A 431 -34.31 -21.58 8.77
C ASP A 431 -34.63 -20.52 7.70
N LEU A 432 -33.93 -19.38 7.70
CA LEU A 432 -34.15 -18.30 6.73
C LEU A 432 -33.21 -18.44 5.53
N ASP A 433 -33.71 -18.09 4.36
CA ASP A 433 -32.87 -18.00 3.17
C ASP A 433 -31.92 -16.79 3.24
N VAL A 434 -30.83 -16.88 2.47
CA VAL A 434 -29.77 -15.85 2.43
C VAL A 434 -30.30 -14.49 1.99
N THR A 435 -31.28 -14.42 1.09
CA THR A 435 -31.80 -13.15 0.58
C THR A 435 -32.70 -12.44 1.59
N THR A 436 -33.49 -13.20 2.35
CA THR A 436 -34.27 -12.66 3.48
C THR A 436 -33.36 -12.08 4.57
N LYS A 437 -32.25 -12.76 4.91
CA LYS A 437 -31.27 -12.24 5.87
C LYS A 437 -30.64 -10.91 5.41
N GLY A 438 -30.39 -10.77 4.10
CA GLY A 438 -29.91 -9.52 3.51
C GLY A 438 -30.90 -8.36 3.73
N ALA A 439 -32.17 -8.57 3.39
CA ALA A 439 -33.23 -7.58 3.59
C ALA A 439 -33.42 -7.23 5.09
N MET A 440 -33.30 -8.21 5.99
CA MET A 440 -33.32 -7.95 7.44
C MET A 440 -32.19 -7.01 7.86
N SER A 441 -30.98 -7.22 7.34
CA SER A 441 -29.82 -6.39 7.68
C SER A 441 -30.04 -4.93 7.25
N ILE A 442 -30.65 -4.69 6.09
CA ILE A 442 -31.02 -3.34 5.63
C ILE A 442 -31.95 -2.64 6.64
N GLY A 443 -32.97 -3.35 7.13
CA GLY A 443 -33.89 -2.78 8.11
C GLY A 443 -33.25 -2.49 9.46
N ARG A 444 -32.40 -3.41 9.94
CA ARG A 444 -31.69 -3.24 11.22
C ARG A 444 -30.66 -2.12 11.20
N ARG A 445 -29.99 -1.90 10.06
CA ARG A 445 -29.11 -0.74 9.87
C ARG A 445 -29.83 0.58 10.04
N LEU A 446 -31.10 0.68 9.66
CA LEU A 446 -31.88 1.89 9.91
C LEU A 446 -32.17 2.08 11.41
N GLN A 447 -32.47 0.98 12.11
CA GLN A 447 -32.80 1.02 13.54
C GLN A 447 -31.57 1.34 14.38
N ASP A 448 -30.45 0.67 14.12
CA ASP A 448 -29.16 0.89 14.78
C ASP A 448 -28.00 0.49 13.83
N PRO A 449 -27.40 1.47 13.13
CA PRO A 449 -26.28 1.22 12.23
C PRO A 449 -25.10 0.54 12.93
N LEU A 450 -24.74 0.99 14.14
CA LEU A 450 -23.58 0.47 14.87
C LEU A 450 -23.81 -1.00 15.23
N ALA A 451 -24.96 -1.34 15.83
CA ALA A 451 -25.24 -2.69 16.28
C ALA A 451 -25.30 -3.72 15.14
N GLU A 452 -25.72 -3.29 13.94
CA GLU A 452 -25.81 -4.18 12.78
C GLU A 452 -24.49 -4.26 12.00
N LEU A 453 -23.77 -3.15 11.81
CA LEU A 453 -22.53 -3.12 11.01
C LEU A 453 -21.36 -3.83 11.70
N VAL A 454 -21.31 -3.88 13.04
CA VAL A 454 -20.28 -4.63 13.79
C VAL A 454 -20.32 -6.14 13.55
N LYS A 455 -21.41 -6.67 12.99
CA LYS A 455 -21.55 -8.08 12.60
C LYS A 455 -20.81 -8.42 11.30
N ILE A 456 -20.34 -7.40 10.59
CA ILE A 456 -19.69 -7.53 9.29
C ILE A 456 -18.19 -7.28 9.47
N PRO A 457 -17.32 -8.11 8.87
CA PRO A 457 -15.88 -7.82 8.90
C PRO A 457 -15.62 -6.43 8.29
N PRO A 458 -14.85 -5.53 8.94
CA PRO A 458 -14.74 -4.12 8.55
C PRO A 458 -14.43 -3.86 7.08
N ARG A 459 -13.57 -4.69 6.48
CA ARG A 459 -13.19 -4.61 5.05
C ARG A 459 -14.35 -4.79 4.06
N HIS A 460 -15.51 -5.27 4.50
CA HIS A 460 -16.69 -5.54 3.66
C HIS A 460 -17.82 -4.51 3.85
N ILE A 461 -17.62 -3.48 4.68
CA ILE A 461 -18.63 -2.44 4.95
C ILE A 461 -18.82 -1.49 3.74
N GLY A 462 -17.90 -1.51 2.76
CA GLY A 462 -18.04 -0.76 1.51
C GLY A 462 -18.01 0.75 1.71
N VAL A 463 -16.85 1.25 2.12
CA VAL A 463 -16.60 2.66 2.51
C VAL A 463 -15.74 3.43 1.50
N GLY A 464 -15.52 2.84 0.32
CA GLY A 464 -14.64 3.36 -0.72
C GLY A 464 -14.75 2.58 -2.02
N GLN A 465 -14.17 3.13 -3.09
CA GLN A 465 -14.06 2.49 -4.41
C GLN A 465 -12.94 1.46 -4.50
#